data_AF-A0A1A8PNR3-F1
#
_entry.id   AF-A0A1A8PNR3-F1
#
_cell.length_a   1.000
_cell.length_b   1.000
_cell.length_c   1.000
_cell.angle_alpha   90.00
_cell.angle_beta   90.00
_cell.angle_gamma   90.00
#
_symmetry.space_group_name_H-M   'P 1'
#
loop_
_entity.id
_entity.type
_entity.pdbx_description
1 polymer ?
#
loop_
_entity_poly.entity_id
_entity_poly.type
_entity_poly.pdbx_seq_one_letter_code
_entity_poly.pdbx_strand_id
1 'polypeptide(L)'
;GENALRRFDHLLPSCKEQVDAVLFLFSFTDRTSFDDLSSQISKWNEPSFGRVVKVVIGTKFDLFMHCDVAERDVGKFEETWRLPVLCTGGGEAGTGLCDVAPILNCLAENLWHQDCITYGAAHQELESENATLL
;
A
#
# COMPACT_ATOMS: atom_id res chain seq x y z
N GLY A 1 -0.11 -5.67 11.02
CA GLY A 1 -0.86 -6.69 11.80
C GLY A 1 -1.95 -6.02 12.61
N GLU A 2 -3.18 -6.53 12.54
CA GLU A 2 -4.38 -5.89 13.11
C GLU A 2 -4.31 -5.65 14.64
N ASN A 3 -3.50 -6.45 15.35
CA ASN A 3 -3.22 -6.25 16.78
C ASN A 3 -2.42 -4.97 17.09
N ALA A 4 -1.62 -4.46 16.16
CA ALA A 4 -0.93 -3.17 16.32
C ALA A 4 -1.90 -2.00 16.13
N LEU A 5 -2.85 -2.11 15.20
CA LEU A 5 -3.90 -1.10 15.00
C LEU A 5 -4.70 -0.93 16.31
N ARG A 6 -5.15 -2.02 16.92
CA ARG A 6 -5.89 -1.99 18.20
C ARG A 6 -5.14 -1.30 19.35
N ARG A 7 -3.81 -1.38 19.38
CA ARG A 7 -2.99 -0.73 20.42
C ARG A 7 -2.85 0.78 20.21
N PHE A 8 -2.98 1.25 18.99
CA PHE A 8 -2.81 2.64 18.60
C PHE A 8 -4.07 3.25 17.97
N ASP A 9 -5.24 2.66 18.24
CA ASP A 9 -6.53 3.10 17.68
C ASP A 9 -6.84 4.58 17.97
N HIS A 10 -6.26 5.15 19.03
CA HIS A 10 -6.40 6.56 19.39
C HIS A 10 -5.51 7.51 18.56
N LEU A 11 -4.43 7.01 17.95
CA LEU A 11 -3.56 7.78 17.04
C LEU A 11 -4.00 7.66 15.58
N LEU A 12 -4.68 6.56 15.25
CA LEU A 12 -5.12 6.24 13.90
C LEU A 12 -5.98 7.33 13.23
N PRO A 13 -6.90 8.03 13.93
CA PRO A 13 -7.69 9.10 13.32
C PRO A 13 -6.83 10.27 12.85
N SER A 14 -5.86 10.69 13.67
CA SER A 14 -4.93 11.76 13.32
C SER A 14 -3.92 11.32 12.25
N CYS A 15 -3.51 10.05 12.25
CA CYS A 15 -2.67 9.48 11.19
C CYS A 15 -3.40 9.27 9.86
N LYS A 16 -4.73 9.42 9.83
CA LYS A 16 -5.58 9.25 8.65
C LYS A 16 -5.90 10.57 7.95
N GLU A 17 -5.66 11.70 8.62
CA GLU A 17 -5.87 13.02 8.05
C GLU A 17 -4.78 13.31 7.00
N GLN A 18 -5.18 13.57 5.76
CA GLN A 18 -4.28 13.88 4.63
C GLN A 18 -3.25 12.77 4.31
N VAL A 19 -3.69 11.51 4.33
CA VAL A 19 -2.82 10.40 3.94
C VAL A 19 -2.73 10.28 2.43
N ASP A 20 -1.52 10.41 1.89
CA ASP A 20 -1.24 10.18 0.47
C ASP A 20 -0.96 8.71 0.15
N ALA A 21 -0.48 7.92 1.12
CA ALA A 21 -0.16 6.51 0.93
C ALA A 21 -0.38 5.62 2.16
N VAL A 22 -0.73 4.36 1.90
CA VAL A 22 -0.89 3.31 2.91
C VAL A 22 -0.10 2.07 2.52
N LEU A 23 0.70 1.59 3.46
CA LEU A 23 1.47 0.36 3.33
C LEU A 23 0.75 -0.75 4.09
N PHE A 24 0.43 -1.84 3.38
CA PHE A 24 -0.12 -3.06 3.97
C PHE A 24 1.01 -4.08 4.12
N LEU A 25 1.23 -4.57 5.34
CA LEU A 25 2.30 -5.51 5.62
C LEU A 25 1.74 -6.86 6.05
N PHE A 26 2.27 -7.92 5.45
CA PHE A 26 2.09 -9.30 5.89
C PHE A 26 3.44 -10.01 6.02
N SER A 27 3.44 -11.19 6.62
CA SER A 27 4.61 -12.04 6.78
C SER A 27 4.38 -13.35 6.05
N PHE A 28 5.34 -13.79 5.23
CA PHE A 28 5.28 -15.08 4.55
C PHE A 28 5.17 -16.26 5.53
N THR A 29 5.60 -16.06 6.78
CA THR A 29 5.48 -17.05 7.87
C THR A 29 4.23 -16.87 8.75
N ASP A 30 3.27 -16.06 8.33
CA ASP A 30 2.03 -15.83 9.09
C ASP A 30 0.84 -15.70 8.13
N ARG A 31 0.17 -16.81 7.88
CA ARG A 31 -0.99 -16.86 6.97
C ARG A 31 -2.11 -15.91 7.37
N THR A 32 -2.37 -15.78 8.67
CA THR A 32 -3.42 -14.89 9.18
C THR A 32 -3.16 -13.44 8.74
N SER A 33 -1.89 -13.01 8.81
CA SER A 33 -1.51 -11.65 8.38
C SER A 33 -1.78 -11.37 6.90
N PHE A 34 -1.73 -12.40 6.05
CA PHE A 34 -2.05 -12.30 4.63
C PHE A 34 -3.56 -12.28 4.38
N ASP A 35 -4.30 -13.16 5.04
CA ASP A 35 -5.76 -13.25 4.89
C ASP A 35 -6.45 -11.93 5.34
N ASP A 36 -5.89 -11.26 6.35
CA ASP A 36 -6.35 -9.95 6.86
C ASP A 36 -6.18 -8.79 5.86
N LEU A 37 -5.34 -8.91 4.83
CA LEU A 37 -5.05 -7.82 3.87
C LEU A 37 -6.31 -7.35 3.16
N SER A 38 -7.16 -8.29 2.74
CA SER A 38 -8.39 -8.02 2.01
C SER A 38 -9.34 -7.08 2.78
N SER A 39 -9.53 -7.38 4.07
CA SER A 39 -10.32 -6.57 5.01
C SER A 39 -9.67 -5.20 5.22
N GLN A 40 -8.35 -5.15 5.38
CA GLN A 40 -7.62 -3.90 5.56
C GLN A 40 -7.73 -3.00 4.33
N ILE A 41 -7.53 -3.52 3.12
CA ILE A 41 -7.59 -2.75 1.87
C ILE A 41 -8.99 -2.21 1.63
N SER A 42 -10.02 -3.01 1.92
CA SER A 42 -11.41 -2.60 1.80
C SER A 42 -11.72 -1.35 2.63
N LYS A 43 -11.17 -1.23 3.84
CA LYS A 43 -11.34 -0.04 4.71
C LYS A 43 -10.75 1.23 4.08
N TRP A 44 -9.71 1.10 3.25
CA TRP A 44 -9.07 2.23 2.55
C TRP A 44 -9.59 2.45 1.12
N ASN A 45 -10.57 1.65 0.69
CA ASN A 45 -11.33 1.89 -0.54
C ASN A 45 -12.59 2.75 -0.31
N GLU A 46 -12.85 3.15 0.94
CA GLU A 46 -13.97 4.04 1.23
C GLU A 46 -13.76 5.40 0.54
N PRO A 47 -14.81 5.99 -0.08
CA PRO A 47 -14.72 7.28 -0.77
C PRO A 47 -14.20 8.43 0.10
N SER A 48 -14.32 8.30 1.42
CA SER A 48 -13.86 9.24 2.44
C SER A 48 -12.34 9.47 2.43
N PHE A 49 -11.55 8.48 1.97
CA PHE A 49 -10.10 8.58 1.95
C PHE A 49 -9.55 9.19 0.66
N GLY A 50 -10.40 9.52 -0.32
CA GLY A 50 -9.95 10.07 -1.60
C GLY A 50 -9.03 9.10 -2.36
N ARG A 51 -8.13 9.66 -3.18
CA ARG A 51 -7.15 8.88 -3.92
C ARG A 51 -5.95 8.66 -2.98
N VAL A 52 -5.76 7.43 -2.51
CA VAL A 52 -4.62 7.06 -1.63
C VAL A 52 -3.81 5.98 -2.33
N VAL A 53 -2.50 6.16 -2.41
CA VAL A 53 -1.58 5.13 -2.91
C VAL A 53 -1.57 3.93 -1.97
N LYS A 54 -1.68 2.73 -2.52
CA LYS A 54 -1.70 1.48 -1.74
C LYS A 54 -0.54 0.61 -2.18
N VAL A 55 0.30 0.21 -1.23
CA VAL A 55 1.44 -0.68 -1.48
C VAL A 55 1.36 -1.86 -0.53
N VAL A 56 1.61 -3.07 -1.02
CA VAL A 56 1.62 -4.29 -0.20
C VAL A 56 3.03 -4.82 -0.07
N ILE A 57 3.45 -5.14 1.14
CA ILE A 57 4.80 -5.61 1.46
C ILE A 57 4.73 -6.96 2.17
N GLY A 58 5.35 -7.97 1.56
CA GLY A 58 5.53 -9.30 2.14
C GLY A 58 6.89 -9.40 2.83
N THR A 59 6.90 -9.63 4.13
CA THR A 59 8.12 -9.73 4.95
C THR A 59 8.53 -11.18 5.21
N LYS A 60 9.80 -11.40 5.55
CA LYS A 60 10.39 -12.73 5.84
C LYS A 60 10.32 -13.69 4.65
N PHE A 61 10.44 -13.16 3.44
CA PHE A 61 10.39 -13.96 2.21
C PHE A 61 11.54 -14.99 2.12
N ASP A 62 12.66 -14.70 2.78
CA ASP A 62 13.85 -15.53 2.93
C ASP A 62 13.64 -16.77 3.82
N LEU A 63 12.58 -16.81 4.64
CA LEU A 63 12.25 -17.95 5.49
C LEU A 63 11.42 -19.00 4.75
N PHE A 64 11.90 -19.44 3.59
CA PHE A 64 11.19 -20.35 2.67
C PHE A 64 10.70 -21.65 3.33
N MET A 65 11.43 -22.18 4.33
CA MET A 65 11.06 -23.40 5.07
C MET A 65 9.89 -23.21 6.04
N HIS A 66 9.55 -21.96 6.37
CA HIS A 66 8.46 -21.58 7.26
C HIS A 66 7.39 -20.78 6.52
N CYS A 67 7.36 -20.87 5.19
CA CYS A 67 6.43 -20.12 4.37
C CYS A 67 5.03 -20.76 4.41
N ASP A 68 4.08 -20.04 4.98
CA ASP A 68 2.66 -20.42 5.06
C ASP A 68 1.80 -19.75 3.96
N VAL A 69 2.39 -18.82 3.20
CA VAL A 69 1.74 -18.10 2.09
C VAL A 69 2.37 -18.50 0.77
N ALA A 70 1.64 -19.22 -0.07
CA ALA A 70 2.15 -19.70 -1.36
C ALA A 70 2.21 -18.56 -2.40
N GLU A 71 3.17 -18.62 -3.32
CA GLU A 71 3.29 -17.70 -4.46
C GLU A 71 2.01 -17.61 -5.29
N ARG A 72 1.28 -18.73 -5.43
CA ARG A 72 -0.03 -18.76 -6.10
C ARG A 72 -1.06 -17.88 -5.41
N ASP A 73 -1.05 -17.85 -4.08
CA ASP A 73 -1.99 -17.05 -3.30
C ASP A 73 -1.65 -15.56 -3.45
N VAL A 74 -0.36 -15.23 -3.48
CA VAL A 74 0.12 -13.87 -3.80
C VAL A 74 -0.32 -13.44 -5.20
N GLY A 75 -0.10 -14.28 -6.23
CA GLY A 75 -0.51 -13.94 -7.60
C GLY A 75 -2.02 -13.73 -7.77
N LYS A 76 -2.84 -14.56 -7.10
CA LYS A 76 -4.31 -14.35 -7.07
C LYS A 76 -4.68 -13.05 -6.39
N PHE A 77 -3.98 -12.71 -5.31
CA PHE A 77 -4.20 -11.46 -4.60
C PHE A 77 -3.84 -10.25 -5.48
N GLU A 78 -2.69 -10.27 -6.15
CA GLU A 78 -2.28 -9.20 -7.07
C GLU A 78 -3.27 -9.02 -8.22
N GLU A 79 -3.77 -10.12 -8.79
CA GLU A 79 -4.80 -10.08 -9.84
C GLU A 79 -6.12 -9.47 -9.33
N THR A 80 -6.55 -9.89 -8.14
CA THR A 80 -7.83 -9.47 -7.54
C THR A 80 -7.83 -7.99 -7.17
N TRP A 81 -6.75 -7.52 -6.54
CA TRP A 81 -6.66 -6.16 -6.00
C TRP A 81 -5.96 -5.18 -6.96
N ARG A 82 -5.28 -5.69 -7.99
CA ARG A 82 -4.41 -4.91 -8.89
C ARG A 82 -3.35 -4.10 -8.14
N LEU A 83 -2.82 -4.69 -7.07
CA LEU A 83 -1.76 -4.10 -6.24
C LEU A 83 -0.56 -5.04 -6.25
N PRO A 84 0.64 -4.57 -6.64
CA PRO A 84 1.84 -5.40 -6.59
C PRO A 84 2.26 -5.68 -5.14
N VAL A 85 2.81 -6.87 -4.92
CA VAL A 85 3.37 -7.29 -3.64
C VAL A 85 4.89 -7.21 -3.70
N LEU A 86 5.45 -6.31 -2.90
CA LEU A 86 6.90 -6.14 -2.77
C LEU A 86 7.42 -7.03 -1.65
N CYS A 87 8.37 -7.91 -1.96
CA CYS A 87 8.93 -8.85 -0.99
C CYS A 87 10.23 -8.33 -0.38
N THR A 88 10.37 -8.46 0.94
CA THR A 88 11.60 -8.18 1.67
C THR A 88 12.03 -9.40 2.47
N GLY A 89 13.33 -9.69 2.44
CA GLY A 89 13.95 -10.64 3.35
C GLY A 89 13.99 -10.10 4.78
N GLY A 90 14.00 -11.00 5.75
CA GLY A 90 14.24 -10.74 7.18
C GLY A 90 15.70 -10.97 7.59
N GLY A 91 16.60 -11.15 6.62
CA GLY A 91 18.03 -11.34 6.84
C GLY A 91 18.67 -10.15 7.56
N GLU A 92 19.66 -10.49 8.38
CA GLU A 92 20.44 -9.69 9.33
C GLU A 92 20.56 -8.19 8.95
N ALA A 93 20.46 -7.32 9.97
CA ALA A 93 20.31 -5.85 9.90
C ALA A 93 21.35 -5.06 9.06
N GLY A 94 22.22 -5.71 8.28
CA GLY A 94 23.21 -5.11 7.39
C GLY A 94 22.83 -4.98 5.91
N THR A 95 21.78 -5.66 5.39
CA THR A 95 21.38 -5.59 3.95
C THR A 95 20.07 -4.84 3.69
N GLY A 96 19.39 -4.39 4.74
CA GLY A 96 18.02 -3.86 4.66
C GLY A 96 17.82 -2.66 3.73
N LEU A 97 18.86 -1.88 3.40
CA LEU A 97 18.72 -0.76 2.46
C LEU A 97 18.52 -1.23 1.01
N CYS A 98 19.12 -2.35 0.61
CA CYS A 98 18.95 -2.91 -0.74
C CYS A 98 17.53 -3.45 -0.95
N ASP A 99 16.90 -3.95 0.11
CA ASP A 99 15.53 -4.48 0.06
C ASP A 99 14.49 -3.36 0.21
N VAL A 100 14.84 -2.28 0.92
CA VAL A 100 13.95 -1.14 1.15
C VAL A 100 14.00 -0.11 0.01
N ALA A 101 15.12 0.07 -0.67
CA ALA A 101 15.24 1.04 -1.76
C ALA A 101 14.23 0.81 -2.90
N PRO A 102 14.00 -0.43 -3.40
CA PRO A 102 12.96 -0.70 -4.39
C PRO A 102 11.55 -0.37 -3.87
N ILE A 103 11.29 -0.63 -2.58
CA ILE A 103 10.01 -0.32 -1.94
C ILE A 103 9.77 1.20 -1.91
N LEU A 104 10.76 1.96 -1.47
CA LEU A 104 10.66 3.42 -1.42
C LEU A 104 10.59 4.04 -2.82
N ASN A 105 11.33 3.50 -3.79
CA ASN A 105 11.26 3.98 -5.17
C ASN A 105 9.87 3.73 -5.77
N CYS A 106 9.32 2.53 -5.59
CA CYS A 106 7.96 2.21 -6.02
C CYS A 106 6.91 3.12 -5.34
N LEU A 107 7.07 3.39 -4.04
CA LEU A 107 6.21 4.31 -3.31
C LEU A 107 6.29 5.73 -3.89
N ALA A 108 7.49 6.25 -4.11
CA ALA A 108 7.72 7.58 -4.65
C ALA A 108 7.15 7.73 -6.08
N GLU A 109 7.33 6.72 -6.93
CA GLU A 109 6.77 6.70 -8.29
C GLU A 109 5.23 6.71 -8.25
N ASN A 110 4.61 5.91 -7.40
CA ASN A 110 3.15 5.89 -7.27
C ASN A 110 2.60 7.22 -6.73
N LEU A 111 3.27 7.82 -5.75
CA LEU A 111 2.92 9.14 -5.22
C LEU A 111 3.04 10.21 -6.32
N TRP A 112 4.14 10.21 -7.07
CA TRP A 112 4.35 11.14 -8.18
C TRP A 112 3.28 11.00 -9.26
N HIS A 113 2.92 9.77 -9.66
CA HIS A 113 1.84 9.54 -10.61
C HIS A 113 0.50 10.03 -10.09
N GLN A 114 0.21 9.81 -8.81
CA GLN A 114 -1.00 10.32 -8.19
C GLN A 114 -1.06 11.85 -8.18
N ASP A 115 0.05 12.52 -7.86
CA ASP A 115 0.14 13.98 -7.90
C ASP A 115 -0.08 14.49 -9.32
N CYS A 116 0.60 13.90 -10.31
CA CYS A 116 0.42 14.29 -11.72
C CYS A 116 -1.04 14.19 -12.17
N ILE A 117 -1.75 13.15 -11.74
CA ILE A 117 -3.17 12.99 -12.08
C ILE A 117 -4.03 14.03 -11.35
N THR A 118 -3.74 14.30 -10.08
CA THR A 118 -4.47 15.28 -9.28
C THR A 118 -4.30 16.70 -9.83
N TYR A 119 -3.05 17.10 -10.14
CA TYR A 119 -2.74 18.38 -10.76
C TYR A 119 -3.24 18.47 -12.21
N GLY A 120 -3.20 17.36 -12.97
CA GLY A 120 -3.74 17.29 -14.32
C GLY A 120 -5.26 17.43 -14.38
N ALA A 121 -5.98 16.83 -13.41
CA ALA A 121 -7.43 16.95 -13.28
C ALA A 121 -7.85 18.38 -12.88
N ALA A 122 -7.12 19.00 -11.94
CA ALA A 122 -7.36 20.39 -11.54
C ALA A 122 -7.18 21.37 -12.72
N HIS A 123 -6.22 21.12 -13.61
CA HIS A 123 -6.00 21.95 -14.79
C HIS A 123 -7.13 21.82 -15.83
N GLN A 124 -7.75 20.64 -15.95
CA GLN A 124 -8.88 20.41 -16.85
C GLN A 124 -10.21 21.02 -16.33
N GLU A 125 -10.44 21.01 -15.01
CA GLU A 125 -11.62 21.67 -14.43
C GLU A 125 -11.60 23.18 -14.64
N LEU A 126 -10.44 23.82 -14.43
CA LEU A 126 -10.24 25.26 -14.65
C LEU A 126 -10.41 25.68 -16.12
N GLU A 127 -10.01 24.84 -17.07
CA GLU A 127 -10.24 25.10 -18.50
C GLU A 127 -11.72 24.92 -18.89
N SER A 128 -12.44 23.98 -18.28
CA SER A 128 -13.87 23.77 -18.54
C SER A 128 -14.76 24.88 -17.96
N GLU A 129 -14.42 25.40 -16.77
CA GLU A 129 -15.12 26.55 -16.17
C GLU A 129 -14.89 27.82 -17.00
N ASN A 130 -13.66 28.06 -17.44
CA ASN A 130 -13.37 29.20 -18.32
C ASN A 130 -14.04 29.09 -19.70
N ALA A 131 -14.22 27.87 -20.24
CA ALA A 131 -14.93 27.66 -21.50
C ALA A 131 -16.45 27.78 -21.38
N THR A 132 -17.02 27.65 -20.17
CA THR A 132 -18.46 27.79 -19.92
C THR A 132 -18.86 29.24 -19.60
N LEU A 133 -17.88 30.10 -19.30
CA LEU A 133 -18.07 31.53 -19.00
C LEU A 133 -17.88 32.46 -20.22
N LEU A 134 -17.71 31.90 -21.43
CA LEU A 134 -17.68 32.61 -22.73
C LEU A 134 -18.86 32.21 -23.60
#